data_AF-A0A4Z0PVV4-F1
#
_entry.id   AF-A0A4Z0PVV4-F1
#
_cell.length_a   1.000
_cell.length_b   1.000
_cell.length_c   1.000
_cell.angle_alpha   90.00
_cell.angle_beta   90.00
_cell.angle_gamma   90.00
#
_symmetry.space_group_name_H-M   'P 1'
#
loop_
_entity.id
_entity.type
_entity.pdbx_description
1 polymer ?
#
loop_
_entity_poly.entity_id
_entity_poly.type
_entity_poly.pdbx_seq_one_letter_code
_entity_poly.pdbx_strand_id
1 'polypeptide(L)'
;MSSPDMLPKISGYEARELLRVGKPLHGYYIVGLLLLEENDTGYPVTIDHCWIDELTAISISFECPVRLLNSHFVRCQFTFVYFLQGLVIESCLFEQSLDFQAGGHNKPGFPVRLLGNTFNGFVNFFDCWYEADVQVEANTFQAGTNLLGAPATIPVTIDGIVLIQHNTGDLARNDEGSE
;
A
#
# COMPACT_ATOMS: atom_id res chain seq x y z
N MET A 1 -3.19 16.05 9.13
CA MET A 1 -4.21 15.00 9.29
C MET A 1 -5.03 15.28 10.55
N SER A 2 -6.31 14.95 10.54
CA SER A 2 -7.20 15.08 11.70
C SER A 2 -6.87 14.02 12.76
N SER A 3 -7.03 14.34 14.05
CA SER A 3 -6.90 13.37 15.15
C SER A 3 -7.95 12.24 15.02
N PRO A 4 -7.64 10.98 15.35
CA PRO A 4 -8.57 9.86 15.23
C PRO A 4 -9.84 10.04 16.07
N ASP A 5 -9.73 10.77 17.19
CA ASP A 5 -10.86 11.04 18.09
C ASP A 5 -11.92 11.98 17.49
N MET A 6 -11.59 12.66 16.39
CA MET A 6 -12.51 13.56 15.68
C MET A 6 -13.28 12.86 14.56
N LEU A 7 -12.94 11.59 14.23
CA LEU A 7 -13.56 10.84 13.15
C LEU A 7 -14.66 9.91 13.68
N PRO A 8 -15.76 9.72 12.94
CA PRO A 8 -16.72 8.66 13.24
C PRO A 8 -16.03 7.30 13.22
N LYS A 9 -16.29 6.49 14.25
CA LYS A 9 -15.68 5.17 14.42
C LYS A 9 -16.56 4.10 13.80
N ILE A 10 -15.96 3.23 13.00
CA ILE A 10 -16.56 1.98 12.51
C ILE A 10 -15.59 0.83 12.74
N SER A 11 -16.11 -0.38 12.89
CA SER A 11 -15.28 -1.58 12.92
C SER A 11 -14.71 -1.89 11.54
N GLY A 12 -13.62 -2.66 11.50
CA GLY A 12 -13.10 -3.21 10.24
C GLY A 12 -14.11 -4.08 9.48
N TYR A 13 -15.01 -4.77 10.18
CA TYR A 13 -16.11 -5.51 9.55
C TYR A 13 -17.09 -4.57 8.82
N GLU A 14 -17.57 -3.52 9.48
CA GLU A 14 -18.46 -2.54 8.86
C GLU A 14 -17.81 -1.83 7.67
N ALA A 15 -16.52 -1.48 7.81
CA ALA A 15 -15.73 -0.92 6.73
C ALA A 15 -15.65 -1.85 5.51
N ARG A 16 -15.40 -3.14 5.73
CA ARG A 16 -15.37 -4.14 4.66
C ARG A 16 -16.72 -4.28 3.95
N GLU A 17 -17.82 -4.31 4.70
CA GLU A 17 -19.16 -4.40 4.11
C GLU A 17 -19.50 -3.17 3.25
N LEU A 18 -19.03 -1.98 3.61
CA LEU A 18 -19.16 -0.79 2.76
C LEU A 18 -18.40 -0.94 1.44
N LEU A 19 -17.16 -1.42 1.49
CA LEU A 19 -16.35 -1.65 0.29
C LEU A 19 -17.01 -2.67 -0.67
N ARG A 20 -17.58 -3.75 -0.13
CA ARG A 20 -18.29 -4.79 -0.91
C ARG A 20 -19.51 -4.29 -1.67
N VAL A 21 -20.14 -3.22 -1.20
CA VAL A 21 -21.26 -2.57 -1.91
C VAL A 21 -20.79 -1.39 -2.77
N GLY A 22 -19.47 -1.32 -3.04
CA GLY A 22 -18.84 -0.31 -3.89
C GLY A 22 -18.76 1.08 -3.25
N LYS A 23 -18.94 1.20 -1.92
CA LYS A 23 -18.83 2.49 -1.24
C LYS A 23 -17.40 2.72 -0.79
N PRO A 24 -16.79 3.87 -1.16
CA PRO A 24 -15.48 4.24 -0.62
C PRO A 24 -15.58 4.50 0.88
N LEU A 25 -14.50 4.21 1.60
CA LEU A 25 -14.34 4.62 2.99
C LEU A 25 -13.80 6.03 2.99
N HIS A 26 -14.58 6.98 3.50
CA HIS A 26 -14.19 8.38 3.56
C HIS A 26 -14.46 8.99 4.94
N GLY A 27 -13.41 9.50 5.59
CA GLY A 27 -13.55 10.24 6.84
C GLY A 27 -13.90 9.37 8.05
N TYR A 28 -13.45 8.12 8.08
CA TYR A 28 -13.67 7.21 9.22
C TYR A 28 -12.41 6.94 10.01
N TYR A 29 -12.59 6.67 11.30
CA TYR A 29 -11.62 5.88 12.06
C TYR A 29 -12.08 4.43 12.08
N ILE A 30 -11.33 3.57 11.40
CA ILE A 30 -11.54 2.13 11.35
C ILE A 30 -10.81 1.50 12.53
N VAL A 31 -11.60 1.05 13.49
CA VAL A 31 -11.12 0.47 14.75
C VAL A 31 -10.91 -1.03 14.57
N GLY A 32 -9.72 -1.49 14.96
CA GLY A 32 -9.29 -2.87 14.80
C GLY A 32 -8.93 -3.25 13.36
N LEU A 33 -9.04 -4.55 13.06
CA LEU A 33 -8.60 -5.15 11.80
C LEU A 33 -9.62 -4.98 10.67
N LEU A 34 -9.23 -4.27 9.62
CA LEU A 34 -9.81 -4.37 8.28
C LEU A 34 -9.07 -5.44 7.47
N LEU A 35 -9.65 -6.64 7.44
CA LEU A 35 -9.13 -7.76 6.65
C LEU A 35 -9.81 -7.80 5.28
N LEU A 36 -9.03 -7.67 4.21
CA LEU A 36 -9.46 -7.87 2.83
C LEU A 36 -9.05 -9.28 2.39
N GLU A 37 -10.00 -10.05 1.88
CA GLU A 37 -9.83 -11.43 1.44
C GLU A 37 -10.24 -11.59 -0.03
N GLU A 38 -10.12 -12.81 -0.56
CA GLU A 38 -10.40 -13.13 -1.96
C GLU A 38 -11.79 -12.69 -2.43
N ASN A 39 -12.81 -12.77 -1.57
CA ASN A 39 -14.18 -12.35 -1.91
C ASN A 39 -14.35 -10.81 -2.01
N ASP A 40 -13.32 -10.02 -1.71
CA ASP A 40 -13.37 -8.56 -1.73
C ASP A 40 -12.67 -7.96 -2.96
N THR A 41 -12.03 -8.79 -3.79
CA THR A 41 -11.15 -8.35 -4.88
C THR A 41 -11.88 -7.83 -6.12
N GLY A 42 -13.15 -8.20 -6.28
CA GLY A 42 -14.02 -7.81 -7.40
C GLY A 42 -14.60 -6.39 -7.30
N TYR A 43 -14.22 -5.62 -6.27
CA TYR A 43 -14.71 -4.26 -6.04
C TYR A 43 -13.56 -3.28 -5.91
N PRO A 44 -13.69 -2.03 -6.37
CA PRO A 44 -12.70 -1.00 -6.11
C PRO A 44 -12.55 -0.76 -4.61
N VAL A 45 -11.32 -0.79 -4.13
CA VAL A 45 -10.99 -0.41 -2.75
C VAL A 45 -10.54 1.04 -2.75
N THR A 46 -11.30 1.92 -2.11
CA THR A 46 -10.91 3.32 -1.95
C THR A 46 -11.05 3.72 -0.49
N ILE A 47 -9.93 4.09 0.11
CA ILE A 47 -9.80 4.54 1.49
C ILE A 47 -9.22 5.95 1.44
N ASP A 48 -9.99 6.93 1.89
CA ASP A 48 -9.65 8.35 1.76
C ASP A 48 -9.94 9.13 3.06
N HIS A 49 -9.01 9.97 3.49
CA HIS A 49 -9.16 10.76 4.74
C HIS A 49 -9.51 9.90 5.98
N CYS A 50 -8.99 8.67 6.04
CA CYS A 50 -9.29 7.74 7.12
C CYS A 50 -8.12 7.59 8.11
N TRP A 51 -8.44 7.15 9.32
CA TRP A 51 -7.49 6.58 10.27
C TRP A 51 -7.78 5.09 10.40
N ILE A 52 -6.76 4.23 10.34
CA ILE A 52 -6.92 2.78 10.31
C ILE A 52 -5.95 2.16 11.31
N ASP A 53 -6.48 1.40 12.27
CA ASP A 53 -5.65 0.64 13.20
C ASP A 53 -4.85 -0.44 12.48
N GLU A 54 -5.51 -1.24 11.64
CA GLU A 54 -4.86 -2.32 10.91
C GLU A 54 -5.58 -2.64 9.60
N LEU A 55 -4.83 -2.63 8.50
CA LEU A 55 -5.27 -3.08 7.19
C LEU A 55 -4.41 -4.26 6.73
N THR A 56 -5.06 -5.39 6.40
CA THR A 56 -4.34 -6.59 5.97
C THR A 56 -4.97 -7.18 4.72
N ALA A 57 -4.13 -7.50 3.75
CA ALA A 57 -4.43 -8.40 2.65
C ALA A 57 -3.23 -9.31 2.41
N ILE A 58 -3.46 -10.61 2.30
CA ILE A 58 -2.40 -11.61 2.13
C ILE A 58 -2.84 -12.63 1.08
N SER A 59 -1.97 -12.91 0.11
CA SER A 59 -2.20 -13.95 -0.90
C SER A 59 -3.49 -13.77 -1.72
N ILE A 60 -3.79 -12.54 -2.13
CA ILE A 60 -4.97 -12.21 -2.95
C ILE A 60 -4.59 -11.37 -4.17
N SER A 61 -5.46 -11.36 -5.18
CA SER A 61 -5.30 -10.53 -6.37
C SER A 61 -6.48 -9.58 -6.51
N PHE A 62 -6.26 -8.29 -6.33
CA PHE A 62 -7.28 -7.27 -6.60
C PHE A 62 -7.52 -7.16 -8.11
N GLU A 63 -8.75 -7.48 -8.52
CA GLU A 63 -9.19 -7.36 -9.91
C GLU A 63 -9.65 -5.94 -10.25
N CYS A 64 -9.87 -5.11 -9.23
CA CYS A 64 -10.25 -3.71 -9.34
C CYS A 64 -9.18 -2.78 -8.75
N PRO A 65 -9.22 -1.46 -9.04
CA PRO A 65 -8.22 -0.53 -8.54
C PRO A 65 -8.24 -0.41 -7.01
N VAL A 66 -7.05 -0.31 -6.41
CA VAL A 66 -6.85 -0.01 -4.99
C VAL A 66 -6.30 1.40 -4.83
N ARG A 67 -6.94 2.20 -3.97
CA ARG A 67 -6.60 3.61 -3.72
C ARG A 67 -6.57 3.88 -2.22
N LEU A 68 -5.41 4.24 -1.71
CA LEU A 68 -5.19 4.68 -0.33
C LEU A 68 -4.75 6.15 -0.38
N LEU A 69 -5.60 7.05 0.11
CA LEU A 69 -5.45 8.49 -0.10
C LEU A 69 -5.57 9.23 1.23
N ASN A 70 -4.71 10.22 1.49
CA ASN A 70 -4.84 11.15 2.62
C ASN A 70 -5.09 10.47 3.98
N SER A 71 -4.60 9.24 4.16
CA SER A 71 -4.99 8.36 5.25
C SER A 71 -3.81 8.01 6.14
N HIS A 72 -4.12 7.60 7.36
CA HIS A 72 -3.14 7.18 8.34
C HIS A 72 -3.35 5.71 8.70
N PHE A 73 -2.30 4.91 8.55
CA PHE A 73 -2.28 3.49 8.85
C PHE A 73 -1.30 3.23 10.02
N VAL A 74 -1.83 2.74 11.14
CA VAL A 74 -0.99 2.30 12.26
C VAL A 74 -0.28 1.00 11.87
N ARG A 75 -1.01 0.02 11.31
CA ARG A 75 -0.48 -1.21 10.70
C ARG A 75 -1.05 -1.44 9.30
N CYS A 76 -0.20 -1.87 8.37
CA CYS A 76 -0.62 -2.21 7.02
C CYS A 76 0.25 -3.32 6.42
N GLN A 77 -0.37 -4.32 5.79
CA GLN A 77 0.34 -5.47 5.19
C GLN A 77 -0.29 -5.88 3.86
N PHE A 78 0.57 -6.08 2.84
CA PHE A 78 0.23 -6.50 1.48
C PHE A 78 1.15 -7.62 0.97
N THR A 79 1.43 -8.63 1.80
CA THR A 79 2.31 -9.76 1.42
C THR A 79 1.62 -10.69 0.41
N PHE A 80 2.29 -11.03 -0.69
CA PHE A 80 1.75 -11.84 -1.79
C PHE A 80 0.48 -11.24 -2.42
N VAL A 81 0.40 -9.90 -2.52
CA VAL A 81 -0.79 -9.21 -3.04
C VAL A 81 -0.56 -8.65 -4.44
N TYR A 82 -1.46 -8.98 -5.36
CA TYR A 82 -1.43 -8.45 -6.73
C TYR A 82 -2.46 -7.34 -6.92
N PHE A 83 -2.06 -6.29 -7.64
CA PHE A 83 -2.87 -5.10 -7.93
C PHE A 83 -3.11 -5.03 -9.44
N LEU A 84 -3.95 -5.94 -9.98
CA LEU A 84 -4.06 -6.14 -11.43
C LEU A 84 -4.51 -4.87 -12.17
N GLN A 85 -5.39 -4.07 -11.55
CA GLN A 85 -5.83 -2.75 -12.05
C GLN A 85 -5.15 -1.56 -11.33
N GLY A 86 -3.94 -1.79 -10.81
CA GLY A 86 -3.07 -0.77 -10.28
C GLY A 86 -3.34 -0.43 -8.81
N LEU A 87 -2.38 0.30 -8.25
CA LEU A 87 -2.37 0.74 -6.86
C LEU A 87 -2.00 2.22 -6.84
N VAL A 88 -2.75 3.02 -6.08
CA VAL A 88 -2.36 4.39 -5.76
C VAL A 88 -2.32 4.53 -4.24
N ILE A 89 -1.16 4.89 -3.72
CA ILE A 89 -0.96 5.32 -2.34
C ILE A 89 -0.46 6.76 -2.39
N GLU A 90 -1.27 7.70 -1.88
CA GLU A 90 -0.98 9.12 -1.99
C GLU A 90 -1.23 9.87 -0.68
N SER A 91 -0.27 10.71 -0.29
CA SER A 91 -0.35 11.57 0.90
C SER A 91 -0.73 10.81 2.18
N CYS A 92 -0.26 9.57 2.29
CA CYS A 92 -0.53 8.69 3.44
C CYS A 92 0.63 8.67 4.43
N LEU A 93 0.30 8.31 5.68
CA LEU A 93 1.25 8.05 6.75
C LEU A 93 1.15 6.56 7.16
N PHE A 94 2.29 5.88 7.26
CA PHE A 94 2.40 4.52 7.76
C PHE A 94 3.32 4.52 8.98
N GLU A 95 2.79 4.17 10.16
CA GLU A 95 3.57 4.16 11.41
C GLU A 95 4.55 3.00 11.49
N GLN A 96 4.13 1.83 11.00
CA GLN A 96 4.91 0.60 11.01
C GLN A 96 5.44 0.24 9.62
N SER A 97 6.22 -0.83 9.55
CA SER A 97 6.72 -1.37 8.30
C SER A 97 5.57 -1.78 7.38
N LEU A 98 5.78 -1.63 6.08
CA LEU A 98 4.85 -2.01 5.04
C LEU A 98 5.50 -3.07 4.14
N ASP A 99 4.89 -4.24 4.09
CA ASP A 99 5.43 -5.36 3.33
C ASP A 99 4.62 -5.62 2.06
N PHE A 100 5.27 -5.48 0.92
CA PHE A 100 4.75 -5.82 -0.41
C PHE A 100 5.37 -7.09 -0.98
N GLN A 101 6.12 -7.87 -0.18
CA GLN A 101 6.88 -9.01 -0.68
C GLN A 101 6.08 -9.89 -1.64
N ALA A 102 6.70 -10.25 -2.77
CA ALA A 102 6.11 -11.02 -3.85
C ALA A 102 4.76 -10.44 -4.33
N GLY A 103 4.69 -9.11 -4.39
CA GLY A 103 3.51 -8.36 -4.81
C GLY A 103 3.71 -7.64 -6.15
N GLY A 104 2.72 -6.81 -6.50
CA GLY A 104 2.73 -6.03 -7.75
C GLY A 104 1.78 -6.62 -8.79
N HIS A 105 2.32 -7.10 -9.92
CA HIS A 105 1.61 -7.71 -11.04
C HIS A 105 0.52 -6.85 -11.69
N ASN A 106 0.69 -5.54 -11.63
CA ASN A 106 -0.21 -4.59 -12.25
C ASN A 106 -0.14 -4.67 -13.78
N LYS A 107 -1.30 -4.76 -14.44
CA LYS A 107 -1.37 -5.00 -15.88
C LYS A 107 -1.09 -3.73 -16.70
N PRO A 108 -0.63 -3.86 -17.96
CA PRO A 108 -0.38 -2.71 -18.84
C PRO A 108 -1.55 -1.70 -18.84
N GLY A 109 -1.22 -0.42 -18.66
CA GLY A 109 -2.20 0.67 -18.53
C GLY A 109 -2.67 0.95 -17.10
N PHE A 110 -2.32 0.10 -16.13
CA PHE A 110 -2.69 0.24 -14.73
C PHE A 110 -1.44 0.41 -13.85
N PRO A 111 -0.98 1.64 -13.62
CA PRO A 111 0.28 1.88 -12.92
C PRO A 111 0.18 1.64 -11.41
N VAL A 112 1.33 1.39 -10.80
CA VAL A 112 1.52 1.50 -9.34
C VAL A 112 2.13 2.86 -9.03
N ARG A 113 1.51 3.59 -8.11
CA ARG A 113 1.94 4.94 -7.71
C ARG A 113 2.03 5.08 -6.21
N LEU A 114 3.22 5.47 -5.72
CA LEU A 114 3.47 5.86 -4.34
C LEU A 114 3.89 7.34 -4.36
N LEU A 115 3.02 8.23 -3.91
CA LEU A 115 3.17 9.68 -4.07
C LEU A 115 3.08 10.43 -2.74
N GLY A 116 4.12 11.17 -2.36
CA GLY A 116 4.03 12.09 -1.22
C GLY A 116 3.77 11.40 0.13
N ASN A 117 4.10 10.11 0.26
CA ASN A 117 3.83 9.35 1.48
C ASN A 117 4.96 9.47 2.49
N THR A 118 4.64 9.24 3.76
CA THR A 118 5.62 9.06 4.83
C THR A 118 5.54 7.64 5.36
N PHE A 119 6.64 6.91 5.25
CA PHE A 119 6.82 5.57 5.81
C PHE A 119 7.80 5.65 6.97
N ASN A 120 7.30 5.49 8.19
CA ASN A 120 8.14 5.51 9.38
C ASN A 120 8.92 4.19 9.54
N GLY A 121 8.27 3.06 9.24
CA GLY A 121 8.89 1.75 9.19
C GLY A 121 9.55 1.44 7.84
N PHE A 122 10.14 0.24 7.75
CA PHE A 122 10.78 -0.22 6.51
C PHE A 122 9.71 -0.59 5.48
N VAL A 123 9.96 -0.30 4.20
CA VAL A 123 9.08 -0.75 3.11
C VAL A 123 9.77 -1.86 2.33
N ASN A 124 9.20 -3.06 2.38
CA ASN A 124 9.75 -4.24 1.74
C ASN A 124 9.11 -4.48 0.36
N PHE A 125 9.94 -4.58 -0.67
CA PHE A 125 9.59 -4.89 -2.06
C PHE A 125 10.28 -6.18 -2.54
N PHE A 126 10.73 -7.05 -1.63
CA PHE A 126 11.39 -8.29 -2.01
C PHE A 126 10.55 -9.11 -3.00
N ASP A 127 11.18 -9.55 -4.10
CA ASP A 127 10.54 -10.36 -5.13
C ASP A 127 9.29 -9.72 -5.79
N CYS A 128 9.17 -8.39 -5.77
CA CYS A 128 8.11 -7.70 -6.50
C CYS A 128 8.36 -7.69 -8.01
N TRP A 129 7.30 -7.86 -8.79
CA TRP A 129 7.31 -7.69 -10.24
C TRP A 129 6.16 -6.79 -10.69
N TYR A 130 6.45 -5.73 -11.43
CA TYR A 130 5.48 -4.79 -11.98
C TYR A 130 5.46 -4.89 -13.52
N GLU A 131 4.32 -5.29 -14.09
CA GLU A 131 4.17 -5.48 -15.56
C GLU A 131 3.78 -4.17 -16.28
N ALA A 132 3.58 -3.08 -15.53
CA ALA A 132 3.32 -1.74 -16.08
C ALA A 132 4.03 -0.66 -15.27
N ASP A 133 3.75 0.61 -15.60
CA ASP A 133 4.48 1.76 -15.08
C ASP A 133 4.47 1.83 -13.54
N VAL A 134 5.61 2.23 -12.98
CA VAL A 134 5.80 2.45 -11.56
C VAL A 134 6.27 3.88 -11.34
N GLN A 135 5.55 4.60 -10.48
CA GLN A 135 5.91 5.95 -10.06
C GLN A 135 6.08 5.99 -8.54
N VAL A 136 7.30 6.28 -8.07
CA VAL A 136 7.62 6.48 -6.67
C VAL A 136 8.21 7.86 -6.53
N GLU A 137 7.41 8.81 -6.05
CA GLU A 137 7.77 10.21 -6.07
C GLU A 137 7.46 10.94 -4.76
N ALA A 138 8.40 11.78 -4.33
CA ALA A 138 8.25 12.66 -3.17
C ALA A 138 7.91 11.93 -1.86
N ASN A 139 8.30 10.65 -1.72
CA ASN A 139 8.08 9.89 -0.49
C ASN A 139 9.22 10.07 0.51
N THR A 140 8.92 9.86 1.78
CA THR A 140 9.90 9.78 2.88
C THR A 140 9.96 8.35 3.40
N PHE A 141 11.09 7.67 3.20
CA PHE A 141 11.36 6.33 3.72
C PHE A 141 12.28 6.41 4.94
N GLN A 142 11.72 6.61 6.14
CA GLN A 142 12.51 6.93 7.33
C GLN A 142 13.44 5.78 7.76
N ALA A 143 12.96 4.54 7.72
CA ALA A 143 13.78 3.34 7.96
C ALA A 143 14.40 2.75 6.68
N GLY A 144 14.19 3.41 5.54
CA GLY A 144 14.61 2.95 4.22
C GLY A 144 13.70 1.89 3.60
N THR A 145 14.12 1.42 2.43
CA THR A 145 13.45 0.42 1.61
C THR A 145 14.47 -0.31 0.74
N ASN A 146 14.10 -1.48 0.22
CA ASN A 146 14.86 -2.26 -0.75
C ASN A 146 14.33 -2.15 -2.19
N LEU A 147 13.54 -1.11 -2.51
CA LEU A 147 13.01 -0.86 -3.85
C LEU A 147 14.09 -0.89 -4.95
N LEU A 148 15.27 -0.33 -4.68
CA LEU A 148 16.43 -0.31 -5.58
C LEU A 148 17.54 -1.29 -5.15
N GLY A 149 17.26 -2.11 -4.13
CA GLY A 149 18.14 -3.16 -3.65
C GLY A 149 17.96 -4.47 -4.41
N ALA A 150 18.74 -5.46 -4.01
CA ALA A 150 18.62 -6.86 -4.46
C ALA A 150 18.85 -7.81 -3.28
N PRO A 151 17.98 -7.78 -2.24
CA PRO A 151 18.01 -8.76 -1.15
C PRO A 151 18.00 -10.19 -1.72
N ALA A 152 18.83 -11.06 -1.15
CA ALA A 152 19.07 -12.42 -1.66
C ALA A 152 19.38 -12.50 -3.18
N THR A 153 19.97 -11.44 -3.77
CA THR A 153 20.28 -11.30 -5.21
C THR A 153 19.07 -11.22 -6.13
N ILE A 154 17.88 -10.94 -5.59
CA ILE A 154 16.62 -10.80 -6.33
C ILE A 154 16.19 -9.33 -6.30
N PRO A 155 16.39 -8.56 -7.39
CA PRO A 155 15.91 -7.18 -7.48
C PRO A 155 14.41 -7.12 -7.80
N VAL A 156 13.81 -5.97 -7.54
CA VAL A 156 12.48 -5.63 -8.08
C VAL A 156 12.55 -5.63 -9.61
N THR A 157 11.58 -6.27 -10.26
CA THR A 157 11.45 -6.27 -11.73
C THR A 157 10.36 -5.31 -12.17
N ILE A 158 10.64 -4.46 -13.16
CA ILE A 158 9.65 -3.53 -13.72
C ILE A 158 9.76 -3.54 -15.25
N ASP A 159 8.67 -3.92 -15.92
CA ASP A 159 8.62 -3.99 -17.39
C ASP A 159 8.19 -2.66 -18.04
N GLY A 160 7.53 -1.79 -17.28
CA GLY A 160 7.02 -0.50 -17.73
C GLY A 160 7.98 0.68 -17.53
N ILE A 161 7.44 1.90 -17.66
CA ILE A 161 8.20 3.12 -17.37
C ILE A 161 8.39 3.24 -15.85
N VAL A 162 9.62 3.55 -15.45
CA VAL A 162 9.99 3.78 -14.05
C VAL A 162 10.27 5.26 -13.82
N LEU A 163 9.54 5.87 -12.90
CA LEU A 163 9.82 7.22 -12.40
C LEU A 163 10.07 7.16 -10.89
N ILE A 164 11.33 7.29 -10.49
CA ILE A 164 11.73 7.31 -9.08
C ILE A 164 12.50 8.61 -8.84
N GLN A 165 11.85 9.59 -8.21
CA GLN A 165 12.44 10.92 -8.03
C GLN A 165 11.97 11.61 -6.76
N HIS A 166 12.79 12.54 -6.26
CA HIS A 166 12.46 13.38 -5.09
C HIS A 166 12.13 12.60 -3.79
N ASN A 167 12.50 11.32 -3.70
CA ASN A 167 12.33 10.54 -2.48
C ASN A 167 13.48 10.82 -1.49
N THR A 168 13.19 10.71 -0.21
CA THR A 168 14.20 10.79 0.87
C THR A 168 14.27 9.48 1.64
N GLY A 169 15.42 9.20 2.25
CA GLY A 169 15.73 7.91 2.88
C GLY A 169 16.64 7.04 2.01
N ASP A 170 17.02 5.87 2.52
CA ASP A 170 17.79 4.87 1.78
C ASP A 170 16.84 3.97 0.97
N LEU A 171 16.98 3.97 -0.36
CA LEU A 171 16.13 3.18 -1.26
C LEU A 171 16.78 1.86 -1.71
N ALA A 172 18.05 1.63 -1.37
CA ALA A 172 18.87 0.56 -1.94
C ALA A 172 19.36 -0.43 -0.87
N ARG A 173 18.61 -0.55 0.25
CA ARG A 173 18.92 -1.57 1.26
C ARG A 173 18.88 -2.96 0.65
N ASN A 174 19.81 -3.82 1.04
CA ASN A 174 19.93 -5.20 0.56
C ASN A 174 19.44 -6.22 1.60
N ASP A 175 18.53 -5.80 2.46
CA ASP A 175 17.83 -6.63 3.43
C ASP A 175 16.31 -6.51 3.20
N GLU A 176 15.53 -7.33 3.88
CA GLU A 176 14.06 -7.35 3.81
C GLU A 176 13.42 -6.59 4.97
N GLY A 177 14.19 -5.76 5.68
CA GLY A 177 13.80 -5.17 6.95
C GLY A 177 13.95 -6.18 8.09
N SER A 178 15.09 -6.11 8.78
CA SER A 178 15.24 -6.78 10.08
C SER A 178 14.66 -5.89 11.18
N GLU A 179 13.99 -6.48 12.18
CA GLU A 179 13.63 -5.78 13.44
C GLU A 179 14.84 -5.13 14.12
#